data_AF-A0A959ZQ78-F1
#
_entry.id   AF-A0A959ZQ78-F1
#
_cell.length_a   1.000
_cell.length_b   1.000
_cell.length_c   1.000
_cell.angle_alpha   90.00
_cell.angle_beta   90.00
_cell.angle_gamma   90.00
#
_symmetry.space_group_name_H-M   'P 1'
#
loop_
_entity.id
_entity.type
_entity.pdbx_description
1 polymer ?
#
loop_
_entity_poly.entity_id
_entity_poly.type
_entity_poly.pdbx_seq_one_letter_code
_entity_poly.pdbx_strand_id
1 'polypeptide(L)'
;MIAARNIAIIALLALILTVLPSGGNVADGILTALSLLFLGAIALLLVRFWKESSLTRDAMTDRQRGIVYGGLGAIALMIAGTDELFDSGAGTVAWLLIVGVSAWLIFTTWREAQSI
;
A
#
# COMPACT_ATOMS: atom_id res chain seq x y z
N MET A 1 10.61 -6.06 40.20
CA MET A 1 11.92 -5.56 39.71
C MET A 1 12.11 -5.68 38.20
N ILE A 2 11.64 -6.75 37.53
CA ILE A 2 11.78 -6.92 36.06
C ILE A 2 11.04 -5.83 35.27
N ALA A 3 9.79 -5.51 35.63
CA ALA A 3 9.01 -4.48 34.94
C ALA A 3 9.65 -3.08 35.04
N ALA A 4 10.09 -2.67 36.23
CA ALA A 4 10.76 -1.39 36.45
C ALA A 4 12.06 -1.27 35.62
N ARG A 5 12.83 -2.35 35.51
CA ARG A 5 14.03 -2.42 34.66
C ARG A 5 13.68 -2.30 33.17
N ASN A 6 12.67 -3.02 32.70
CA ASN A 6 12.26 -2.96 31.30
C ASN A 6 11.72 -1.57 30.93
N ILE A 7 10.92 -0.97 31.82
CA ILE A 7 10.41 0.40 31.66
C ILE A 7 11.57 1.40 31.62
N ALA A 8 12.55 1.26 32.51
CA ALA A 8 13.74 2.12 32.51
C ALA A 8 14.56 2.00 31.22
N ILE A 9 14.73 0.78 30.68
CA ILE A 9 15.41 0.55 29.40
C ILE A 9 14.65 1.21 28.24
N ILE A 10 13.33 1.02 28.19
CA ILE A 10 12.48 1.62 27.14
C ILE A 10 12.54 3.16 27.24
N ALA A 11 12.46 3.72 28.45
CA ALA A 11 12.55 5.15 28.67
C ALA A 11 13.93 5.72 28.29
N LEU A 12 15.02 5.00 28.55
CA LEU A 12 16.38 5.38 28.15
C LEU A 12 16.55 5.36 26.62
N LEU A 13 16.03 4.33 25.95
CA LEU A 13 16.03 4.26 24.49
C LEU A 13 15.21 5.39 23.89
N ALA A 14 14.02 5.66 24.44
CA ALA A 14 13.19 6.78 24.03
C ALA A 14 13.90 8.13 24.21
N LEU A 15 14.58 8.35 25.34
CA LEU A 15 15.36 9.56 25.61
C LEU A 15 16.49 9.74 24.60
N ILE A 16 17.24 8.67 24.30
CA ILE A 16 18.31 8.68 23.28
C ILE A 16 17.75 9.07 21.91
N LEU A 17 16.60 8.50 21.53
CA LEU A 17 15.93 8.90 20.30
C LEU A 17 15.53 10.38 20.33
N THR A 18 14.98 10.90 21.43
CA THR A 18 14.51 12.29 21.49
C THR A 18 15.62 13.36 21.47
N VAL A 19 16.80 13.04 22.02
CA VAL A 19 17.92 14.00 22.17
C VAL A 19 18.89 13.94 21.00
N LEU A 20 18.92 12.82 20.26
CA LEU A 20 19.68 12.74 19.03
C LEU A 20 19.05 13.68 17.99
N PRO A 21 19.80 14.56 17.30
CA PRO A 21 19.27 15.49 16.30
C PRO A 21 18.54 14.82 15.11
N SER A 22 18.51 13.49 15.09
CA SER A 22 17.86 12.62 14.10
C SER A 22 16.72 11.76 14.68
N GLY A 23 16.25 11.99 15.91
CA GLY A 23 15.20 11.21 16.57
C GLY A 23 13.91 11.03 15.77
N GLY A 24 13.39 12.15 15.25
CA GLY A 24 12.28 12.15 14.30
C GLY A 24 12.64 11.38 13.03
N ASN A 25 13.81 11.68 12.43
CA ASN A 25 14.28 11.02 11.22
C ASN A 25 14.41 9.49 11.31
N VAL A 26 14.77 8.93 12.48
CA VAL A 26 14.90 7.48 12.64
C VAL A 26 13.52 6.82 12.71
N ALA A 27 12.59 7.38 13.47
CA ALA A 27 11.22 6.87 13.56
C ALA A 27 10.50 6.98 12.20
N ASP A 28 10.61 8.14 11.54
CA ASP A 28 10.04 8.38 10.22
C ASP A 28 10.68 7.50 9.15
N GLY A 29 12.00 7.26 9.24
CA GLY A 29 12.71 6.33 8.38
C GLY A 29 12.24 4.88 8.55
N ILE A 30 11.99 4.43 9.80
CA ILE A 30 11.43 3.10 10.09
C ILE A 30 10.01 3.00 9.53
N LEU A 31 9.16 4.00 9.78
CA LEU A 31 7.79 4.02 9.26
C LEU A 31 7.77 4.00 7.73
N THR A 32 8.62 4.80 7.09
CA THR A 32 8.77 4.82 5.62
C THR A 32 9.22 3.46 5.09
N ALA A 33 10.22 2.84 5.72
CA ALA A 33 10.70 1.52 5.34
C ALA A 33 9.62 0.43 5.49
N LEU A 34 8.83 0.49 6.56
CA LEU A 34 7.70 -0.42 6.77
C LEU A 34 6.59 -0.20 5.73
N SER A 35 6.27 1.05 5.40
CA SER A 35 5.30 1.38 4.34
C SER A 35 5.75 0.86 2.98
N LEU A 36 7.04 1.01 2.64
CA LEU A 36 7.61 0.47 1.40
C LEU A 36 7.60 -1.06 1.38
N LEU A 37 7.93 -1.72 2.51
CA LEU A 37 7.84 -3.17 2.63
C LEU A 37 6.40 -3.66 2.50
N PHE A 38 5.44 -2.97 3.10
CA PHE A 38 4.02 -3.29 3.00
C PHE A 38 3.52 -3.14 1.57
N LEU A 39 3.87 -2.05 0.89
CA LEU A 39 3.59 -1.84 -0.53
C LEU A 39 4.22 -2.94 -1.40
N GLY A 40 5.47 -3.30 -1.13
CA GLY A 40 6.17 -4.40 -1.80
C GLY A 40 5.48 -5.75 -1.59
N ALA A 41 5.00 -6.02 -0.38
CA ALA A 41 4.25 -7.23 -0.08
C ALA A 41 2.91 -7.30 -0.83
N ILE A 42 2.18 -6.19 -0.91
CA ILE A 42 0.94 -6.08 -1.72
C ILE A 42 1.27 -6.33 -3.19
N ALA A 43 2.32 -5.71 -3.73
CA ALA A 43 2.74 -5.91 -5.12
C ALA A 43 3.09 -7.38 -5.40
N LEU A 44 3.82 -8.04 -4.49
CA LEU A 44 4.14 -9.47 -4.60
C LEU A 44 2.88 -10.33 -4.54
N LEU A 45 1.93 -10.02 -3.65
CA LEU A 45 0.65 -10.73 -3.55
C LEU A 45 -0.15 -10.60 -4.86
N LEU A 46 -0.21 -9.41 -5.43
CA LEU A 46 -0.88 -9.16 -6.72
C LEU A 46 -0.21 -9.92 -7.86
N VAL A 47 1.13 -9.91 -7.94
CA VAL A 47 1.88 -10.69 -8.94
C VAL A 47 1.65 -12.19 -8.75
N ARG A 48 1.60 -12.67 -7.51
CA ARG A 48 1.34 -14.06 -7.21
C ARG A 48 -0.06 -14.48 -7.63
N PHE A 49 -1.08 -13.71 -7.22
CA PHE A 49 -2.47 -13.91 -7.63
C PHE A 49 -2.63 -13.89 -9.15
N TRP A 50 -1.90 -12.99 -9.82
CA TRP A 50 -1.87 -12.89 -11.27
C TRP A 50 -1.30 -14.14 -11.95
N LYS A 51 -0.22 -14.71 -11.40
CA LYS A 51 0.40 -15.94 -11.91
C LYS A 51 -0.49 -17.16 -11.69
N GLU A 52 -1.18 -17.22 -10.56
CA GLU A 52 -2.10 -18.31 -10.21
C GLU A 52 -3.38 -18.28 -11.07
N SER A 53 -3.79 -17.10 -11.53
CA SER A 53 -4.99 -16.90 -12.38
C SER A 53 -4.72 -17.03 -13.90
N SER A 54 -3.72 -17.83 -14.30
CA SER A 54 -3.25 -17.91 -15.69
C SER A 54 -4.34 -18.30 -16.69
N LEU A 55 -5.26 -19.20 -16.32
CA LEU A 55 -6.39 -19.62 -17.17
C LEU A 55 -7.37 -18.48 -17.42
N THR A 56 -7.78 -17.75 -16.37
CA THR A 56 -8.64 -16.56 -16.49
C THR A 56 -7.95 -15.48 -17.30
N ARG A 57 -6.63 -15.33 -17.15
CA ARG A 57 -5.82 -14.35 -17.85
C ARG A 57 -5.70 -14.61 -19.35
N ASP A 58 -5.66 -15.88 -19.76
CA ASP A 58 -5.55 -16.25 -21.17
C ASP A 58 -6.91 -16.19 -21.89
N ALA A 59 -8.01 -16.26 -21.14
CA ALA A 59 -9.36 -15.99 -21.65
C ALA A 59 -9.68 -14.48 -21.79
N MET A 60 -8.93 -13.60 -21.10
CA MET A 60 -9.14 -12.15 -21.16
C MET A 60 -8.61 -11.52 -22.45
N THR A 61 -9.38 -10.60 -23.01
CA THR A 61 -8.96 -9.74 -24.12
C THR A 61 -7.86 -8.75 -23.70
N ASP A 62 -7.07 -8.25 -24.65
CA ASP A 62 -6.02 -7.25 -24.39
C ASP A 62 -6.57 -5.97 -23.74
N ARG A 63 -7.80 -5.57 -24.11
CA ARG A 63 -8.49 -4.43 -23.48
C ARG A 63 -8.75 -4.66 -22.00
N GLN A 64 -9.28 -5.84 -21.64
CA GLN A 64 -9.58 -6.18 -20.26
C GLN A 64 -8.31 -6.28 -19.41
N ARG A 65 -7.23 -6.84 -19.97
CA ARG A 65 -5.91 -6.85 -19.33
C ARG A 65 -5.39 -5.44 -19.07
N GLY A 66 -5.52 -4.54 -20.04
CA GLY A 66 -5.14 -3.13 -19.91
C GLY A 66 -5.89 -2.42 -18.77
N ILE A 67 -7.20 -2.67 -18.62
CA ILE A 67 -8.01 -2.09 -17.54
C ILE A 67 -7.53 -2.57 -16.17
N VAL A 68 -7.30 -3.88 -16.01
CA VAL A 68 -6.85 -4.42 -14.73
C VAL A 68 -5.45 -3.91 -14.37
N TYR A 69 -4.52 -3.90 -15.32
CA TYR A 69 -3.17 -3.38 -15.09
C TYR A 69 -3.16 -1.88 -14.79
N GLY A 70 -3.96 -1.10 -15.52
CA GLY A 70 -4.12 0.32 -15.28
C GLY A 70 -4.70 0.61 -13.90
N GLY A 71 -5.74 -0.13 -13.50
CA GLY A 71 -6.35 0.00 -12.18
C GLY A 71 -5.40 -0.37 -11.04
N LEU A 72 -4.64 -1.46 -11.18
CA LEU A 72 -3.64 -1.86 -10.19
C LEU A 72 -2.51 -0.83 -10.08
N GLY A 73 -2.04 -0.30 -11.21
CA GLY A 73 -1.05 0.77 -11.25
C GLY A 73 -1.55 2.06 -10.58
N ALA A 74 -2.80 2.45 -10.84
CA ALA A 74 -3.42 3.60 -10.21
C ALA A 74 -3.53 3.44 -8.69
N ILE A 75 -3.95 2.26 -8.20
CA ILE A 75 -4.00 1.96 -6.77
C ILE A 75 -2.60 2.03 -6.14
N ALA A 76 -1.59 1.43 -6.78
CA ALA A 76 -0.22 1.49 -6.29
C ALA A 76 0.30 2.93 -6.18
N LEU A 77 -0.01 3.78 -7.17
CA LEU A 77 0.37 5.20 -7.16
C LEU A 77 -0.35 5.99 -6.06
N MET A 78 -1.64 5.69 -5.82
CA MET A 78 -2.39 6.29 -4.71
C MET A 78 -1.82 5.89 -3.35
N ILE A 79 -1.39 4.64 -3.17
CA ILE A 79 -0.75 4.20 -1.92
C ILE A 79 0.57 4.94 -1.71
N ALA A 80 1.39 5.09 -2.75
CA ALA A 80 2.66 5.81 -2.67
C ALA A 80 2.47 7.31 -2.36
N GLY A 81 1.39 7.93 -2.85
CA GLY A 81 1.06 9.33 -2.60
C GLY A 81 0.15 9.59 -1.40
N THR A 82 -0.06 8.60 -0.52
CA THR A 82 -1.06 8.69 0.57
C THR A 82 -0.78 9.89 1.49
N ASP A 83 0.46 10.07 1.94
CA ASP A 83 0.77 11.14 2.91
C ASP A 83 0.47 12.54 2.34
N GLU A 84 0.82 12.79 1.08
CA GLU A 84 0.56 14.06 0.39
C GLU A 84 -0.93 14.29 0.11
N LEU A 85 -1.65 13.24 -0.31
CA LEU A 85 -3.08 13.35 -0.63
C LEU A 85 -3.92 13.55 0.64
N PHE A 86 -3.52 12.97 1.77
CA PHE A 86 -4.25 13.09 3.03
C PHE A 86 -3.99 14.39 3.78
N ASP A 87 -2.97 15.16 3.40
CA ASP A 87 -2.70 16.49 3.97
C ASP A 87 -3.80 17.52 3.63
N SER A 88 -4.56 17.26 2.56
CA SER A 88 -5.69 18.10 2.15
C SER A 88 -7.00 17.32 2.05
N GLY A 89 -8.11 17.98 2.39
CA GLY A 89 -9.44 17.39 2.23
C GLY A 89 -9.76 17.05 0.77
N ALA A 90 -9.33 17.90 -0.18
CA ALA A 90 -9.51 17.63 -1.60
C ALA A 90 -8.68 16.43 -2.09
N GLY A 91 -7.43 16.30 -1.64
CA GLY A 91 -6.59 15.16 -1.94
C GLY A 91 -7.16 13.85 -1.39
N THR A 92 -7.72 13.88 -0.17
CA THR A 92 -8.38 12.71 0.44
C THR A 92 -9.56 12.23 -0.40
N VAL A 93 -10.39 13.16 -0.90
CA VAL A 93 -11.52 12.82 -1.80
C VAL A 93 -11.02 12.26 -3.13
N ALA A 94 -9.98 12.86 -3.71
CA ALA A 94 -9.38 12.37 -4.95
C ALA A 94 -8.84 10.95 -4.79
N TRP A 95 -8.14 10.68 -3.67
CA TRP A 95 -7.62 9.37 -3.33
C TRP A 95 -8.73 8.33 -3.25
N LEU A 96 -9.81 8.62 -2.50
CA LEU A 96 -10.96 7.73 -2.36
C LEU A 96 -11.64 7.44 -3.70
N LEU A 97 -11.82 8.46 -4.54
CA LEU A 97 -12.43 8.31 -5.86
C LEU A 97 -11.56 7.43 -6.77
N ILE A 98 -10.25 7.69 -6.84
CA ILE A 98 -9.35 6.95 -7.73
C ILE A 98 -9.25 5.49 -7.29
N VAL A 99 -9.08 5.23 -5.99
CA VAL A 99 -9.02 3.87 -5.44
C VAL A 99 -10.36 3.15 -5.67
N GLY A 100 -11.49 3.80 -5.37
CA GLY A 100 -12.82 3.24 -5.53
C GLY A 100 -13.15 2.89 -6.99
N VAL A 101 -12.91 3.81 -7.92
CA VAL A 101 -13.13 3.59 -9.36
C VAL A 101 -12.20 2.50 -9.89
N SER A 102 -10.92 2.50 -9.49
CA SER A 102 -9.96 1.48 -9.91
C SER A 102 -10.37 0.09 -9.43
N ALA A 103 -10.77 -0.04 -8.16
CA ALA A 103 -11.27 -1.30 -7.59
C ALA A 103 -12.55 -1.77 -8.31
N TRP A 104 -13.47 -0.84 -8.59
CA TRP A 104 -14.71 -1.14 -9.30
C TRP A 104 -14.43 -1.65 -10.72
N LEU A 105 -13.58 -0.96 -11.48
CA LEU A 105 -13.20 -1.37 -12.84
C LEU A 105 -12.51 -2.73 -12.88
N ILE A 106 -11.61 -3.01 -11.93
CA ILE A 106 -10.97 -4.31 -11.81
C ILE A 106 -12.04 -5.39 -11.55
N PHE A 107 -12.94 -5.15 -10.59
CA PHE A 107 -13.97 -6.12 -10.21
C PHE A 107 -14.97 -6.40 -11.34
N THR A 108 -15.47 -5.38 -12.02
CA THR A 108 -16.41 -5.55 -13.15
C THR A 108 -15.75 -6.28 -14.31
N THR A 109 -14.53 -5.89 -14.66
CA THR A 109 -13.76 -6.54 -15.73
C THR A 109 -13.46 -8.00 -15.42
N TRP A 110 -13.11 -8.31 -14.17
CA TRP A 110 -12.86 -9.68 -13.74
C TRP A 110 -14.14 -10.53 -13.78
N ARG A 111 -15.28 -9.98 -13.36
CA ARG A 111 -16.58 -10.65 -13.48
C ARG A 111 -16.97 -10.92 -14.93
N GLU A 112 -16.78 -9.96 -15.82
CA GLU A 112 -17.05 -10.12 -17.25
C GLU A 112 -16.21 -11.27 -17.83
N ALA A 113 -14.92 -11.31 -17.50
CA ALA A 113 -14.01 -12.37 -17.95
C ALA A 113 -14.41 -13.77 -17.46
N GLN A 114 -15.05 -13.87 -16.28
CA GLN A 114 -15.52 -15.14 -15.71
C GLN A 114 -16.86 -15.61 -16.29
N SER A 115 -17.61 -14.72 -16.95
CA SER A 115 -18.94 -15.01 -17.50
C SER A 115 -18.93 -15.55 -18.94
N ILE A 116 -17.74 -15.64 -19.55
CA ILE A 116 -17.49 -16.20 -20.89
C ILE A 116 -17.10 -17.67 -20.73
#